data_AF-A0A3B8NWA5-F1
#
_entry.id   AF-A0A3B8NWA5-F1
#
_cell.length_a   1.000
_cell.length_b   1.000
_cell.length_c   1.000
_cell.angle_alpha   90.00
_cell.angle_beta   90.00
_cell.angle_gamma   90.00
#
_symmetry.space_group_name_H-M   'P 1'
#
loop_
_entity.id
_entity.type
_entity.pdbx_description
1 polymer ?
#
loop_
_entity_poly.entity_id
_entity_poly.type
_entity_poly.pdbx_seq_one_letter_code
_entity_poly.pdbx_strand_id
1 'polypeptide(L)'
;MYYSAGTYESFARPEKPKDVDKKSAYIIGTGLAGLTAAFYLVRDGQMKGERIHLLEKLELAGGSCDGRRDITKGFFMRGGREMDNHFEVMWDTFRDVPSIETPGVSVLDEYYWL
;
A
#
# COMPACT_ATOMS: atom_id res chain seq x y z
N MET A 1 14.07 -14.61 2.27
CA MET A 1 12.61 -14.74 2.43
C MET A 1 12.25 -16.20 2.48
N TYR A 2 11.16 -16.54 3.16
CA TYR A 2 10.51 -17.85 3.12
C TYR A 2 9.00 -17.63 3.04
N TYR A 3 8.25 -18.62 2.57
CA TYR A 3 6.79 -18.55 2.53
C TYR A 3 6.19 -19.16 3.79
N SER A 4 5.07 -18.59 4.21
CA SER A 4 4.27 -19.07 5.32
C SER A 4 2.80 -18.80 5.08
N ALA A 5 1.96 -19.41 5.91
CA ALA A 5 0.52 -19.18 5.95
C ALA A 5 0.03 -19.39 7.39
N GLY A 6 -1.16 -18.87 7.69
CA GLY A 6 -1.80 -18.99 8.99
C GLY A 6 -1.42 -17.89 9.97
N THR A 7 -2.17 -17.83 11.07
CA THR A 7 -2.23 -16.69 11.98
C THR A 7 -0.92 -16.40 12.72
N TYR A 8 -0.09 -17.42 12.96
CA TYR A 8 1.17 -17.26 13.69
C TYR A 8 2.08 -16.23 13.00
N GLU A 9 2.28 -16.37 11.70
CA GLU A 9 3.15 -15.48 10.92
C GLU A 9 2.42 -14.17 10.56
N SER A 10 1.11 -14.21 10.28
CA SER A 10 0.32 -13.01 9.95
C SER A 10 0.21 -12.00 11.11
N PHE A 11 0.29 -12.47 12.37
CA PHE A 11 0.25 -11.61 13.55
C PHE A 11 1.62 -11.32 14.15
N ALA A 12 2.67 -12.03 13.73
CA ALA A 12 4.04 -11.72 14.11
C ALA A 12 4.45 -10.34 13.57
N ARG A 13 5.36 -9.67 14.29
CA ARG A 13 5.96 -8.41 13.84
C ARG A 13 7.47 -8.60 13.69
N PRO A 14 8.07 -8.20 12.56
CA PRO A 14 9.49 -8.37 12.35
C PRO A 14 10.30 -7.43 13.25
N GLU A 15 11.46 -7.91 13.69
CA GLU A 15 12.46 -7.04 14.31
C GLU A 15 12.99 -6.01 13.30
N LYS A 16 13.48 -4.88 13.79
CA LYS A 16 14.07 -3.83 12.94
C LYS A 16 15.22 -4.42 12.12
N PRO A 17 15.17 -4.36 10.78
CA PRO A 17 16.25 -4.91 9.97
C PRO A 17 17.59 -4.21 10.23
N LYS A 18 18.66 -5.00 10.27
CA LYS A 18 20.02 -4.51 10.50
C LYS A 18 20.39 -3.37 9.55
N ASP A 19 20.95 -2.31 10.13
CA ASP A 19 21.47 -1.12 9.45
C ASP A 19 20.44 -0.35 8.58
N VAL A 20 19.13 -0.57 8.76
CA VAL A 20 18.12 0.10 7.92
C VAL A 20 18.15 1.64 8.03
N ASP A 21 18.56 2.18 9.18
CA ASP A 21 18.72 3.63 9.38
C ASP A 21 19.77 4.26 8.45
N LYS A 22 20.67 3.45 7.87
CA LYS A 22 21.73 3.88 6.95
C LYS A 22 21.35 3.69 5.47
N LYS A 23 20.16 3.16 5.18
CA LYS A 23 19.71 2.80 3.82
C LYS A 23 18.68 3.80 3.31
N SER A 24 18.62 3.99 1.99
CA SER A 24 17.58 4.77 1.31
C SER A 24 16.96 3.94 0.20
N ALA A 25 15.71 4.24 -0.15
CA ALA A 25 14.99 3.58 -1.22
C ALA A 25 14.55 4.58 -2.29
N TYR A 26 14.71 4.20 -3.55
CA TYR A 26 14.21 4.95 -4.71
C TYR A 26 13.28 4.03 -5.49
N ILE A 27 12.03 4.43 -5.60
CA ILE A 27 10.96 3.63 -6.20
C ILE A 27 10.48 4.37 -7.45
N ILE A 28 10.60 3.71 -8.61
CA ILE A 28 10.20 4.27 -9.89
C ILE A 28 8.72 3.96 -10.13
N GLY A 29 7.90 5.01 -10.15
CA GLY A 29 6.46 4.94 -10.29
C GLY A 29 5.70 4.85 -8.96
N THR A 30 4.52 5.45 -8.94
CA THR A 30 3.60 5.49 -7.79
C THR A 30 2.29 4.75 -8.07
N GLY A 31 2.36 3.70 -8.90
CA GLY A 31 1.31 2.70 -8.97
C GLY A 31 1.24 1.85 -7.69
N LEU A 32 0.24 0.97 -7.62
CA LEU A 32 -0.01 0.11 -6.46
C LEU A 32 1.27 -0.57 -5.94
N ALA A 33 2.06 -1.21 -6.80
CA ALA A 33 3.30 -1.88 -6.40
C ALA A 33 4.33 -0.95 -5.74
N GLY A 34 4.51 0.26 -6.28
CA GLY A 34 5.48 1.22 -5.73
C GLY A 34 5.04 1.76 -4.36
N LEU A 35 3.75 2.03 -4.21
CA LEU A 35 3.16 2.47 -2.94
C LEU A 35 3.19 1.34 -1.90
N THR A 36 2.88 0.10 -2.28
CA THR A 36 2.98 -1.08 -1.40
C THR A 36 4.43 -1.31 -0.95
N ALA A 37 5.41 -1.15 -1.84
CA ALA A 37 6.82 -1.25 -1.44
C ALA A 37 7.22 -0.16 -0.43
N ALA A 38 6.79 1.09 -0.63
CA ALA A 38 7.01 2.18 0.33
C ALA A 38 6.35 1.88 1.68
N PHE A 39 5.11 1.36 1.68
CA PHE A 39 4.40 0.94 2.87
C PHE A 39 5.19 -0.11 3.66
N TYR A 40 5.64 -1.19 3.01
CA TYR A 40 6.41 -2.24 3.69
C TYR A 40 7.78 -1.76 4.17
N LEU A 41 8.42 -0.81 3.47
CA LEU A 41 9.65 -0.19 3.95
C LEU A 41 9.44 0.61 5.24
N VAL A 42 8.29 1.28 5.38
CA VAL A 42 7.94 1.99 6.62
C VAL A 42 7.54 1.01 7.72
N ARG A 43 6.58 0.12 7.46
CA ARG A 43 5.98 -0.75 8.48
C ARG A 43 6.94 -1.82 8.99
N ASP A 44 7.49 -2.61 8.07
CA ASP A 44 8.27 -3.81 8.39
C ASP A 44 9.77 -3.53 8.29
N GLY A 45 10.14 -2.74 7.28
CA GLY A 45 11.50 -2.23 7.12
C GLY A 45 11.89 -1.25 8.23
N GLN A 46 10.91 -0.57 8.86
CA GLN A 46 11.15 0.49 9.85
C GLN A 46 12.15 1.55 9.34
N MET A 47 12.14 1.78 8.02
CA MET A 47 12.91 2.82 7.35
C MET A 47 12.22 4.17 7.59
N LYS A 48 12.99 5.20 7.93
CA LYS A 48 12.45 6.56 8.05
C LYS A 48 11.90 7.03 6.70
N GLY A 49 10.67 7.55 6.69
CA GLY A 49 9.99 8.00 5.48
C GLY A 49 10.78 9.04 4.67
N GLU A 50 11.56 9.90 5.33
CA GLU A 50 12.45 10.89 4.68
C GLU A 50 13.52 10.26 3.77
N ARG A 51 13.77 8.95 3.90
CA ARG A 51 14.74 8.17 3.10
C ARG A 51 14.08 7.31 2.01
N ILE A 52 12.77 7.43 1.83
CA ILE A 52 12.00 6.73 0.80
C ILE A 52 11.57 7.76 -0.24
N HIS A 53 12.08 7.60 -1.46
CA HIS A 53 11.87 8.54 -2.56
C HIS A 53 11.02 7.87 -3.65
N LEU A 54 9.81 8.38 -3.85
CA LEU A 54 8.91 7.94 -4.90
C LEU A 54 9.06 8.87 -6.12
N LEU A 55 9.35 8.28 -7.28
CA LEU A 55 9.62 9.03 -8.52
C LEU A 55 8.50 8.76 -9.53
N GLU A 56 7.54 9.68 -9.63
CA GLU A 56 6.39 9.59 -10.54
C GLU A 56 6.55 10.56 -11.73
N LYS A 57 6.16 10.09 -12.91
CA LYS A 57 6.13 10.92 -14.13
C LYS A 57 4.83 11.71 -14.25
N LEU A 58 3.72 11.13 -13.80
CA LEU A 58 2.41 11.76 -13.78
C LEU A 58 2.29 12.82 -12.66
N GLU A 59 1.27 13.67 -12.76
CA GLU A 59 0.99 14.68 -11.73
C GLU A 59 0.39 14.09 -10.45
N LEU A 60 -0.20 12.90 -10.55
CA LEU A 60 -0.90 12.22 -9.45
C LEU A 60 -0.45 10.77 -9.33
N ALA A 61 -0.40 10.31 -8.08
CA ALA A 61 -0.14 8.91 -7.77
C ALA A 61 -1.35 8.01 -8.07
N GLY A 62 -1.12 6.70 -8.05
CA GLY A 62 -2.14 5.67 -8.21
C GLY A 62 -1.87 4.75 -9.41
N GLY A 63 -1.10 5.20 -10.40
CA GLY A 63 -0.85 4.41 -11.61
C GLY A 63 -2.18 3.94 -12.20
N SER A 64 -2.35 2.64 -12.48
CA SER A 64 -3.60 2.08 -13.02
C SER A 64 -4.81 2.05 -12.08
N CYS A 65 -4.66 2.47 -10.82
CA CYS A 65 -5.77 2.63 -9.88
C CYS A 65 -6.30 4.08 -9.89
N ASP A 66 -6.60 4.61 -11.07
CA ASP A 66 -7.15 5.94 -11.25
C ASP A 66 -8.67 5.94 -11.28
N GLY A 67 -9.24 7.05 -10.84
CA GLY A 67 -10.63 7.42 -11.05
C GLY A 67 -10.74 8.91 -10.83
N ARG A 68 -11.09 9.68 -11.87
CA ARG A 68 -11.18 11.13 -11.75
C ARG A 68 -12.22 11.74 -12.68
N ARG A 69 -12.63 12.95 -12.35
CA ARG A 69 -13.46 13.79 -13.20
C ARG A 69 -12.57 14.71 -14.04
N ASP A 70 -12.76 14.68 -15.35
CA ASP A 70 -12.23 15.67 -16.28
C ASP A 70 -13.39 16.55 -16.77
N ILE A 71 -13.19 17.86 -16.78
CA ILE A 71 -14.25 18.83 -17.11
C ILE A 71 -14.71 18.67 -18.57
N THR A 72 -13.83 18.23 -19.46
CA THR A 72 -14.10 18.05 -20.88
C THR A 72 -14.60 16.65 -21.24
N LYS A 73 -14.29 15.63 -20.43
CA LYS A 73 -14.59 14.21 -20.72
C LYS A 73 -15.60 13.57 -19.76
N GLY A 74 -15.90 14.21 -18.63
CA GLY A 74 -16.71 13.63 -17.57
C GLY A 74 -15.90 12.77 -16.59
N PHE A 75 -16.60 11.90 -15.85
CA PHE A 75 -15.96 10.92 -14.96
C PHE A 75 -15.39 9.76 -15.78
N PHE A 76 -14.14 9.38 -15.49
CA PHE A 76 -13.53 8.22 -16.11
C PHE A 76 -12.59 7.49 -15.15
N MET A 77 -12.42 6.19 -15.40
CA MET A 77 -11.45 5.32 -14.76
C MET A 77 -10.96 4.30 -15.79
N ARG A 78 -9.70 3.86 -15.72
CA ARG A 78 -9.17 2.88 -16.69
C ARG A 78 -9.78 1.50 -16.56
N GLY A 79 -10.33 1.16 -15.40
CA GLY A 79 -11.05 -0.08 -15.18
C GLY A 79 -11.38 -0.32 -13.72
N GLY A 80 -12.40 -1.13 -13.48
CA GLY A 80 -12.72 -1.64 -12.15
C GLY A 80 -11.62 -2.57 -11.63
N ARG A 81 -11.66 -2.83 -10.33
CA ARG A 81 -10.84 -3.83 -9.66
C ARG A 81 -11.78 -4.80 -8.99
N GLU A 82 -11.52 -6.08 -9.25
CA GLU A 82 -12.19 -7.19 -8.58
C GLU A 82 -11.22 -7.68 -7.50
N MET A 83 -11.74 -7.86 -6.29
CA MET A 83 -10.97 -8.28 -5.14
C MET A 83 -11.57 -9.58 -4.62
N ASP A 84 -10.70 -10.43 -4.09
CA ASP A 84 -11.07 -11.72 -3.50
C ASP A 84 -10.55 -11.80 -2.06
N ASN A 85 -11.18 -12.63 -1.23
CA ASN A 85 -10.78 -12.79 0.16
C ASN A 85 -9.37 -13.39 0.31
N HIS A 86 -8.88 -14.12 -0.69
CA HIS A 86 -7.53 -14.70 -0.70
C HIS A 86 -6.47 -13.82 -1.36
N PHE A 87 -6.69 -12.50 -1.42
CA PHE A 87 -5.62 -11.54 -1.73
C PHE A 87 -4.76 -11.29 -0.47
N GLU A 88 -4.09 -12.36 0.00
CA GLU A 88 -3.41 -12.45 1.30
C GLU A 88 -2.51 -11.23 1.61
N VAL A 89 -1.62 -10.88 0.68
CA VAL A 89 -0.66 -9.76 0.85
C VAL A 89 -1.37 -8.40 0.80
N MET A 90 -2.45 -8.29 0.04
CA MET A 90 -3.22 -7.06 -0.06
C MET A 90 -3.94 -6.78 1.27
N TRP A 91 -4.55 -7.80 1.88
CA TRP A 91 -5.23 -7.65 3.16
C TRP A 91 -4.25 -7.48 4.33
N ASP A 92 -3.06 -8.08 4.26
CA ASP A 92 -1.96 -7.75 5.17
C ASP A 92 -1.56 -6.27 5.09
N THR A 93 -1.58 -5.66 3.89
CA THR A 93 -1.31 -4.23 3.72
C THR A 93 -2.45 -3.38 4.26
N PHE A 94 -3.68 -3.60 3.80
CA PHE A 94 -4.79 -2.68 4.06
C PHE A 94 -5.33 -2.70 5.49
N ARG A 95 -5.00 -3.71 6.31
CA ARG A 95 -5.31 -3.70 7.74
C ARG A 95 -4.57 -2.61 8.53
N ASP A 96 -3.43 -2.12 8.01
CA ASP A 96 -2.64 -1.06 8.65
C ASP A 96 -2.71 0.27 7.89
N VAL A 97 -3.54 0.36 6.84
CA VAL A 97 -3.86 1.62 6.16
C VAL A 97 -5.14 2.19 6.78
N PRO A 98 -5.11 3.37 7.42
CA PRO A 98 -6.30 3.98 7.99
C PRO A 98 -7.35 4.31 6.92
N SER A 99 -8.63 4.09 7.24
CA SER A 99 -9.75 4.58 6.44
C SER A 99 -9.74 6.12 6.40
N ILE A 100 -10.15 6.66 5.26
CA ILE A 100 -10.34 8.10 5.05
C ILE A 100 -11.77 8.57 5.33
N GLU A 101 -12.73 7.63 5.37
CA GLU A 101 -14.15 7.91 5.59
C GLU A 101 -14.53 7.72 7.07
N THR A 102 -13.97 6.69 7.71
CA THR A 102 -14.30 6.31 9.09
C THR A 102 -13.08 6.44 10.01
N PRO A 103 -13.06 7.38 10.96
CA PRO A 103 -11.95 7.54 11.90
C PRO A 103 -11.75 6.30 12.78
N GLY A 104 -10.49 5.87 12.93
CA GLY A 104 -10.09 4.81 13.86
C GLY A 104 -10.24 3.38 13.34
N VAL A 105 -10.55 3.19 12.06
CA VAL A 105 -10.70 1.86 11.43
C VAL A 105 -9.78 1.77 10.22
N SER A 106 -9.41 0.56 9.82
CA SER A 106 -8.56 0.34 8.64
C SER A 106 -9.39 0.26 7.35
N VAL A 107 -8.70 0.35 6.21
CA VAL A 107 -9.32 0.09 4.90
C VAL A 107 -9.83 -1.35 4.81
N LEU A 108 -9.14 -2.32 5.43
CA LEU A 108 -9.65 -3.70 5.52
C LEU A 108 -10.97 -3.76 6.30
N ASP A 109 -11.05 -3.10 7.46
CA ASP A 109 -12.27 -3.13 8.28
C ASP A 109 -13.47 -2.58 7.50
N GLU A 110 -13.29 -1.41 6.88
CA GLU A 110 -14.34 -0.77 6.09
C GLU A 110 -14.74 -1.63 4.88
N TYR A 111 -13.76 -2.19 4.16
CA TYR A 111 -14.03 -3.05 3.00
C TYR A 111 -14.78 -4.34 3.41
N TYR A 112 -14.48 -4.89 4.59
CA TYR A 112 -15.12 -6.10 5.10
C TYR A 112 -16.60 -5.90 5.49
N TRP A 113 -17.01 -4.67 5.78
CA TRP A 113 -18.40 -4.36 6.14
C TRP A 113 -19.34 -4.15 4.94
N LEU A 114 -18.78 -4.00 3.74
CA LEU A 114 -19.52 -3.85 2.48
C LEU A 114 -20.19 -5.18 2.06
#